data_AF-A0A927MDM3-F1
#
_entry.id   AF-A0A927MDM3-F1
#
_cell.length_a   1.000
_cell.length_b   1.000
_cell.length_c   1.000
_cell.angle_alpha   90.00
_cell.angle_beta   90.00
_cell.angle_gamma   90.00
#
_symmetry.space_group_name_H-M   'P 1'
#
loop_
_entity.id
_entity.type
_entity.pdbx_description
1 polymer ?
#
loop_
_entity_poly.entity_id
_entity_poly.type
_entity_poly.pdbx_seq_one_letter_code
_entity_poly.pdbx_strand_id
1 'polypeptide(L)'
;MVVDQFEELFASCADLSERADFIAALLAMCREPDGRARVVLAVRADHYARFTEHPQLLAALADAQVLIGGMSPAELREAVTRPAETRGARVEGALVATIIAEVADAPGALPLAAHALREAWRRRQGAMVTLAGYQAAGGVAGAVAHTAERTYERLSEQERDVARRVLLRMVDVGPDGLITRRRLSRVELDTIDAAPVVVEAFAAARLVSTDRDTVEIVHEALIRGWPRLRSWVEESRTGLRLHRQPQHQPAHLLSN
;
A
#
# COMPACT_ATOMS: atom_id res chain seq x y z
N MET A 1 -25.99 -12.40 -8.57
CA MET A 1 -25.01 -12.92 -7.60
C MET A 1 -23.72 -12.15 -7.79
N VAL A 2 -23.08 -11.75 -6.70
CA VAL A 2 -21.79 -11.06 -6.73
C VAL A 2 -20.80 -11.95 -5.98
N VAL A 3 -19.64 -12.21 -6.60
CA VAL A 3 -18.51 -12.88 -5.95
C VAL A 3 -17.40 -11.86 -5.82
N ASP A 4 -17.17 -11.40 -4.60
CA ASP A 4 -16.10 -10.46 -4.27
C ASP A 4 -14.80 -11.21 -3.97
N GLN A 5 -13.65 -10.58 -4.25
CA GLN A 5 -12.32 -11.19 -4.11
C GLN A 5 -12.23 -12.59 -4.75
N PHE A 6 -12.74 -12.73 -5.97
CA PHE A 6 -12.82 -14.04 -6.62
C PHE A 6 -11.44 -14.69 -6.83
N GLU A 7 -10.34 -13.91 -6.81
CA GLU A 7 -8.97 -14.41 -6.79
C GLU A 7 -8.65 -15.34 -5.60
N GLU A 8 -9.37 -15.25 -4.47
CA GLU A 8 -9.18 -16.10 -3.29
C GLU A 8 -9.44 -17.58 -3.59
N LEU A 9 -10.29 -17.86 -4.58
CA LEU A 9 -10.50 -19.22 -5.09
C LEU A 9 -9.18 -19.86 -5.53
N PHE A 10 -8.26 -19.06 -6.07
CA PHE A 10 -6.97 -19.54 -6.55
C PHE A 10 -5.89 -19.59 -5.48
N ALA A 11 -6.03 -18.79 -4.41
CA ALA A 11 -5.07 -18.72 -3.31
C ALA A 11 -5.37 -19.76 -2.21
N SER A 12 -6.65 -19.94 -1.89
CA SER A 12 -7.09 -20.63 -0.67
C SER A 12 -7.65 -22.04 -0.92
N CYS A 13 -8.09 -22.36 -2.15
CA CYS A 13 -8.57 -23.71 -2.50
C CYS A 13 -7.47 -24.52 -3.19
N ALA A 14 -6.97 -25.56 -2.51
CA ALA A 14 -5.94 -26.46 -3.04
C ALA A 14 -6.49 -27.56 -3.96
N ASP A 15 -7.79 -27.86 -3.87
CA ASP A 15 -8.45 -28.87 -4.70
C ASP A 15 -8.83 -28.30 -6.07
N LEU A 16 -8.18 -28.79 -7.12
CA LEU A 16 -8.41 -28.35 -8.49
C LEU A 16 -9.79 -28.78 -9.02
N SER A 17 -10.34 -29.90 -8.55
CA SER A 17 -11.67 -30.37 -8.94
C SER A 17 -12.75 -29.48 -8.35
N GLU A 18 -12.66 -29.19 -7.05
CA GLU A 18 -13.59 -28.29 -6.37
C GLU A 18 -13.61 -26.90 -7.01
N ARG A 19 -12.43 -26.37 -7.36
CA ARG A 19 -12.28 -25.12 -8.10
C ARG A 19 -12.99 -25.16 -9.45
N ALA A 20 -12.79 -26.22 -10.22
CA ALA A 20 -13.41 -26.38 -11.53
C ALA A 20 -14.94 -26.50 -11.43
N ASP A 21 -15.43 -27.26 -10.44
CA ASP A 21 -16.86 -27.44 -10.20
C ASP A 21 -17.54 -26.14 -9.80
N PHE A 22 -16.89 -25.34 -8.94
CA PHE A 22 -17.39 -24.01 -8.57
C PHE A 22 -17.49 -23.10 -9.80
N ILE A 23 -16.44 -23.01 -10.61
CA ILE A 23 -16.45 -22.21 -11.85
C ILE A 23 -17.54 -22.69 -12.81
N ALA A 24 -17.68 -24.01 -12.98
CA ALA A 24 -18.70 -24.59 -13.84
C ALA A 24 -20.12 -24.23 -13.36
N ALA A 25 -20.38 -24.26 -12.06
CA ALA A 25 -21.65 -23.86 -11.48
C ALA A 25 -21.95 -22.37 -11.75
N LEU A 26 -20.97 -21.48 -11.60
CA LEU A 26 -21.12 -20.06 -11.93
C LEU A 26 -21.51 -19.85 -13.41
N LEU A 27 -20.83 -20.55 -14.31
CA LEU A 27 -21.09 -20.47 -15.74
C LEU A 27 -22.44 -21.07 -16.13
N ALA A 28 -22.85 -22.16 -15.49
CA ALA A 28 -24.15 -22.79 -15.71
C ALA A 28 -25.30 -21.83 -15.35
N MET A 29 -25.19 -21.12 -14.22
CA MET A 29 -26.17 -20.09 -13.84
C MET A 29 -26.33 -19.02 -14.92
N CYS A 30 -25.24 -18.60 -15.56
CA CYS A 30 -25.28 -17.58 -16.63
C CYS A 30 -25.91 -18.07 -17.94
N ARG A 31 -26.01 -19.39 -18.14
CA ARG A 31 -26.52 -20.02 -19.38
C ARG A 31 -28.00 -20.41 -19.30
N GLU A 32 -28.66 -20.15 -18.16
CA GLU A 32 -30.10 -20.42 -17.99
C GLU A 32 -30.93 -19.67 -19.05
N PRO A 33 -31.83 -20.34 -19.78
CA PRO A 33 -32.55 -19.79 -20.94
C PRO A 33 -33.33 -18.50 -20.66
N ASP A 34 -33.81 -18.36 -19.42
CA ASP A 34 -34.60 -17.22 -18.99
C ASP A 34 -33.75 -15.97 -18.65
N GLY A 35 -32.42 -16.09 -18.65
CA GLY A 35 -31.49 -14.96 -18.45
C GLY A 35 -31.58 -14.25 -17.09
N ARG A 36 -32.29 -14.84 -16.11
CA ARG A 36 -32.57 -14.23 -14.80
C ARG A 36 -31.36 -14.15 -13.88
N ALA A 37 -30.38 -15.02 -14.08
CA ALA A 37 -29.17 -15.03 -13.29
C ALA A 37 -28.07 -14.19 -13.95
N ARG A 38 -27.51 -13.26 -13.18
CA ARG A 38 -26.31 -12.49 -13.52
C ARG A 38 -25.26 -12.76 -12.45
N VAL A 39 -24.05 -13.06 -12.88
CA VAL A 39 -22.89 -13.24 -12.01
C VAL A 39 -21.94 -12.08 -12.26
N VAL A 40 -21.57 -11.37 -11.20
CA VAL A 40 -20.54 -10.33 -11.22
C VAL A 40 -19.37 -10.84 -10.41
N LEU A 41 -18.19 -10.88 -11.02
CA LEU A 41 -16.94 -11.24 -10.36
C LEU A 41 -16.14 -9.96 -10.14
N ALA A 42 -15.81 -9.66 -8.89
CA ALA A 42 -14.84 -8.62 -8.57
C ALA A 42 -13.48 -9.28 -8.39
N VAL A 43 -12.51 -8.82 -9.18
CA VAL A 43 -11.17 -9.40 -9.27
C VAL A 43 -10.17 -8.27 -9.38
N ARG A 44 -9.06 -8.37 -8.66
CA ARG A 44 -7.94 -7.45 -8.89
C ARG A 44 -7.17 -7.80 -10.18
N ALA A 45 -6.77 -6.77 -10.92
CA ALA A 45 -6.16 -6.94 -12.24
C ALA A 45 -4.86 -7.78 -12.24
N ASP A 46 -4.09 -7.72 -11.15
CA ASP A 46 -2.85 -8.49 -10.93
C ASP A 46 -3.08 -10.01 -10.82
N HIS A 47 -4.30 -10.45 -10.51
CA HIS A 47 -4.65 -11.87 -10.43
C HIS A 47 -5.22 -12.44 -11.74
N TYR A 48 -5.44 -11.60 -12.75
CA TYR A 48 -6.09 -12.00 -14.00
C TYR A 48 -5.32 -13.10 -14.76
N ALA A 49 -4.00 -13.16 -14.64
CA ALA A 49 -3.18 -14.20 -15.28
C ALA A 49 -3.61 -15.62 -14.89
N ARG A 50 -4.09 -15.83 -13.66
CA ARG A 50 -4.56 -17.14 -13.18
C ARG A 50 -5.81 -17.64 -13.90
N PHE A 51 -6.54 -16.75 -14.58
CA PHE A 51 -7.75 -17.15 -15.31
C PHE A 51 -7.41 -17.84 -16.62
N THR A 52 -6.17 -17.69 -17.11
CA THR A 52 -5.70 -18.41 -18.31
C THR A 52 -5.71 -19.92 -18.15
N GLU A 53 -5.68 -20.41 -16.90
CA GLU A 53 -5.81 -21.83 -16.56
C GLU A 53 -7.24 -22.37 -16.78
N HIS A 54 -8.23 -21.49 -17.00
CA HIS A 54 -9.63 -21.84 -17.18
C HIS A 54 -10.21 -21.23 -18.48
N PRO A 55 -10.05 -21.91 -19.63
CA PRO A 55 -10.50 -21.39 -20.93
C PRO A 55 -12.00 -21.05 -20.99
N GLN A 56 -12.84 -21.81 -20.29
CA GLN A 56 -14.29 -21.56 -20.26
C GLN A 56 -14.64 -20.26 -19.53
N LEU A 57 -13.88 -19.92 -18.48
CA LEU A 57 -14.05 -18.67 -17.75
C LEU A 57 -13.58 -17.50 -18.61
N LEU A 58 -12.43 -17.61 -19.28
CA LEU A 58 -11.95 -16.57 -20.21
C LEU A 58 -12.96 -16.29 -21.33
N ALA A 59 -13.50 -17.34 -21.94
CA ALA A 59 -14.50 -17.19 -23.00
C ALA A 59 -15.76 -16.45 -22.52
N ALA A 60 -16.20 -16.72 -21.28
CA ALA A 60 -17.35 -16.03 -20.70
C ALA A 60 -17.07 -14.57 -20.33
N LEU A 61 -15.81 -14.24 -20.03
CA LEU A 61 -15.40 -12.88 -19.66
C LEU A 61 -15.02 -12.00 -20.86
N ALA A 62 -14.78 -12.56 -22.05
CA ALA A 62 -14.23 -11.83 -23.20
C ALA A 62 -15.00 -10.53 -23.52
N ASP A 63 -16.33 -10.58 -23.48
CA ASP A 63 -17.20 -9.43 -23.78
C ASP A 63 -17.89 -8.84 -22.53
N ALA A 64 -17.47 -9.26 -21.33
CA ALA A 64 -18.15 -8.95 -20.06
C ALA A 64 -17.20 -8.34 -19.01
N GLN A 65 -16.18 -7.60 -19.46
CA GLN A 65 -15.19 -6.96 -18.60
C GLN A 65 -15.40 -5.46 -18.46
N VAL A 66 -15.34 -4.99 -17.20
CA VAL A 66 -15.29 -3.57 -16.87
C VAL A 66 -14.00 -3.32 -16.11
N LEU A 67 -13.06 -2.62 -16.75
CA LEU A 67 -11.80 -2.24 -16.12
C LEU A 67 -12.00 -0.96 -15.30
N ILE A 68 -11.73 -1.05 -14.00
CA ILE A 68 -11.77 0.09 -13.09
C ILE A 68 -10.34 0.64 -12.96
N GLY A 69 -10.09 1.77 -13.62
CA GLY A 69 -8.83 2.50 -13.50
C GLY A 69 -8.74 3.33 -12.21
N GLY A 70 -7.59 3.97 -12.01
CA GLY A 70 -7.45 5.00 -10.98
C GLY A 70 -8.39 6.18 -11.26
N MET A 71 -8.86 6.84 -10.19
CA MET A 71 -9.68 8.04 -10.32
C MET A 71 -8.86 9.18 -10.95
N SER A 72 -9.46 9.89 -11.90
CA SER A 72 -8.97 11.18 -12.35
C SER A 72 -8.97 12.21 -11.20
N PRO A 73 -8.19 13.30 -11.29
CA PRO A 73 -8.25 14.37 -10.29
C PRO A 73 -9.65 14.97 -10.09
N ALA A 74 -10.50 14.94 -11.13
CA ALA A 74 -11.89 15.39 -11.06
C ALA A 74 -12.76 14.42 -10.27
N GLU A 75 -12.70 13.12 -10.57
CA GLU A 75 -13.42 12.08 -9.83
C GLU A 75 -12.97 12.01 -8.37
N LEU A 76 -11.66 12.18 -8.11
CA LEU A 76 -11.11 12.21 -6.77
C LEU A 76 -11.64 13.42 -5.98
N ARG A 77 -11.73 14.60 -6.61
CA ARG A 77 -12.38 15.77 -5.99
C ARG A 77 -13.80 15.45 -5.59
N GLU A 78 -14.59 14.87 -6.50
CA GLU A 78 -15.98 14.49 -6.21
C GLU A 78 -16.09 13.44 -5.09
N ALA A 79 -15.20 12.45 -5.09
CA ALA A 79 -15.13 11.42 -4.06
C ALA A 79 -14.82 11.99 -2.68
N VAL A 80 -14.06 13.09 -2.61
CA VAL A 80 -13.74 13.79 -1.36
C VAL A 80 -14.90 14.71 -0.93
N THR A 81 -15.52 15.46 -1.85
CA THR A 81 -16.49 16.50 -1.48
C THR A 81 -17.92 15.99 -1.34
N ARG A 82 -18.42 15.16 -2.25
CA ARG A 82 -19.84 14.72 -2.27
C ARG A 82 -20.29 14.01 -0.99
N PRO A 83 -19.49 13.14 -0.34
CA PRO A 83 -19.90 12.51 0.92
C PRO A 83 -20.16 13.50 2.07
N ALA A 84 -19.49 14.66 2.06
CA ALA A 84 -19.73 15.72 3.02
C ALA A 84 -21.00 16.51 2.66
N GLU A 85 -21.15 16.87 1.38
CA GLU A 85 -22.28 17.65 0.86
C GLU A 85 -23.62 16.94 1.10
N THR A 86 -23.68 15.62 0.89
CA THR A 86 -24.87 14.79 1.16
C THR A 86 -25.30 14.81 2.63
N ARG A 87 -24.41 15.23 3.54
CA ARG A 87 -24.69 15.43 4.97
C ARG A 87 -24.74 16.90 5.39
N GLY A 88 -24.88 17.82 4.44
CA GLY A 88 -24.95 19.26 4.71
C GLY A 88 -23.64 19.89 5.16
N ALA A 89 -22.51 19.19 4.98
CA ALA A 89 -21.18 19.69 5.29
C ALA A 89 -20.42 20.07 4.01
N ARG A 90 -19.32 20.80 4.18
CA ARG A 90 -18.39 21.19 3.13
C ARG A 90 -16.98 20.73 3.49
N VAL A 91 -16.16 20.54 2.47
CA VAL A 91 -14.72 20.27 2.64
C VAL A 91 -13.96 21.51 2.21
N GLU A 92 -13.01 21.94 3.02
CA GLU A 92 -12.16 23.07 2.70
C GLU A 92 -11.38 22.82 1.39
N GLY A 93 -11.34 23.80 0.49
CA GLY A 93 -10.70 23.64 -0.82
C GLY A 93 -9.21 23.28 -0.72
N ALA A 94 -8.51 23.83 0.27
CA ALA A 94 -7.12 23.48 0.55
C ALA A 94 -6.95 22.00 0.92
N LEU A 95 -7.87 21.45 1.73
CA LEU A 95 -7.87 20.03 2.07
C LEU A 95 -8.12 19.14 0.85
N VAL A 96 -9.05 19.52 -0.02
CA VAL A 96 -9.29 18.79 -1.28
C VAL A 96 -8.02 18.76 -2.14
N ALA A 97 -7.35 19.90 -2.31
CA ALA A 97 -6.11 19.98 -3.07
C ALA A 97 -4.99 19.13 -2.45
N THR A 98 -4.85 19.15 -1.12
CA THR A 98 -3.90 18.31 -0.38
C THR A 98 -4.13 16.82 -0.64
N ILE A 99 -5.37 16.34 -0.52
CA ILE A 99 -5.68 14.92 -0.73
C ILE A 99 -5.44 14.49 -2.18
N ILE A 100 -5.79 15.34 -3.15
CA ILE A 100 -5.52 15.04 -4.56
C ILE A 100 -4.02 14.87 -4.80
N ALA A 101 -3.20 15.76 -4.25
CA ALA A 101 -1.74 15.66 -4.38
C ALA A 101 -1.18 14.41 -3.67
N GLU A 102 -1.70 14.06 -2.48
CA GLU A 102 -1.26 12.89 -1.72
C GLU A 102 -1.66 11.55 -2.37
N VAL A 103 -2.73 11.52 -3.17
CA VAL A 103 -3.26 10.29 -3.80
C VAL A 103 -2.80 10.11 -5.24
N ALA A 104 -2.60 11.20 -5.99
CA ALA A 104 -2.36 11.15 -7.44
C ALA A 104 -1.14 10.30 -7.84
N ASP A 105 -0.06 10.36 -7.07
CA ASP A 105 1.21 9.71 -7.41
C ASP A 105 1.43 8.37 -6.69
N ALA A 106 0.42 7.88 -5.97
CA ALA A 106 0.65 6.81 -5.01
C ALA A 106 -0.46 5.73 -5.05
N PRO A 107 -0.22 4.60 -5.76
CA PRO A 107 -1.15 3.48 -5.85
C PRO A 107 -1.61 3.02 -4.47
N GLY A 108 -2.92 2.83 -4.26
CA GLY A 108 -3.43 2.39 -2.97
C GLY A 108 -3.46 3.46 -1.86
N ALA A 109 -3.26 4.75 -2.17
CA ALA A 109 -3.49 5.85 -1.22
C ALA A 109 -4.97 6.02 -0.81
N LEU A 110 -5.91 5.66 -1.69
CA LEU A 110 -7.34 5.92 -1.50
C LEU A 110 -7.92 5.43 -0.16
N PRO A 111 -7.68 4.17 0.28
CA PRO A 111 -8.15 3.72 1.59
C PRO A 111 -7.58 4.52 2.77
N LEU A 112 -6.32 4.96 2.68
CA LEU A 112 -5.65 5.75 3.71
C LEU A 112 -6.21 7.17 3.76
N ALA A 113 -6.42 7.78 2.59
CA ALA A 113 -7.07 9.07 2.46
C ALA A 113 -8.51 9.03 3.00
N ALA A 114 -9.27 7.98 2.69
CA ALA A 114 -10.62 7.78 3.21
C ALA A 114 -10.63 7.63 4.75
N HIS A 115 -9.66 6.91 5.31
CA HIS A 115 -9.49 6.80 6.76
C HIS A 115 -9.19 8.17 7.39
N ALA A 116 -8.21 8.89 6.85
CA ALA A 116 -7.82 10.21 7.35
C ALA A 116 -8.95 11.25 7.23
N LEU A 117 -9.70 11.23 6.13
CA LEU A 117 -10.92 12.04 5.94
C LEU A 117 -11.99 11.75 6.97
N ARG A 118 -12.20 10.47 7.31
CA ARG A 118 -13.14 10.08 8.36
C ARG A 118 -12.72 10.61 9.73
N GLU A 119 -11.43 10.64 10.02
CA GLU A 119 -10.91 11.22 11.26
C GLU A 119 -10.98 12.76 11.28
N ALA A 120 -10.75 13.40 10.14
CA ALA A 120 -10.94 14.84 9.96
C ALA A 120 -12.42 15.23 10.14
N TRP A 121 -13.34 14.41 9.62
CA TRP A 121 -14.79 14.61 9.77
C TRP A 121 -15.24 14.62 11.24
N ARG A 122 -14.65 13.75 12.08
CA ARG A 122 -14.91 13.71 13.52
C ARG A 122 -14.44 14.99 14.24
N ARG A 123 -13.47 15.69 13.67
CA ARG A 123 -12.85 16.93 14.19
C ARG A 123 -13.30 18.18 13.44
N ARG A 124 -14.34 18.07 12.62
CA ARG A 124 -14.83 19.17 11.78
C ARG A 124 -15.29 20.36 12.64
N GLN A 125 -15.17 21.56 12.09
CA GLN A 125 -15.64 22.78 12.72
C GLN A 125 -17.01 23.15 12.17
N GLY A 126 -18.06 22.89 12.96
CA GLY A 126 -19.45 23.04 12.52
C GLY A 126 -19.76 22.14 11.32
N ALA A 127 -20.04 22.75 10.17
CA ALA A 127 -20.31 22.07 8.90
C ALA A 127 -19.07 21.96 7.99
N MET A 128 -17.87 22.35 8.44
CA MET A 128 -16.66 22.37 7.60
C MET A 128 -15.63 21.34 8.05
N VAL A 129 -15.26 20.42 7.16
CA VAL A 129 -14.06 19.59 7.30
C VAL A 129 -12.86 20.41 6.87
N THR A 130 -11.98 20.73 7.81
CA THR A 130 -10.85 21.65 7.59
C THR A 130 -9.55 20.90 7.38
N LEU A 131 -8.62 21.53 6.66
CA LEU A 131 -7.25 21.05 6.51
C LEU A 131 -6.56 20.93 7.89
N ALA A 132 -6.80 21.91 8.78
CA ALA A 132 -6.28 21.87 10.13
C ALA A 132 -6.79 20.65 10.92
N GLY A 133 -8.08 20.32 10.81
CA GLY A 133 -8.67 19.12 11.43
C GLY A 133 -8.12 17.82 10.87
N TYR A 134 -7.84 17.79 9.56
CA TYR A 134 -7.17 16.68 8.89
C TYR A 134 -5.72 16.48 9.37
N GLN A 135 -4.94 17.56 9.44
CA GLN A 135 -3.57 17.52 9.94
C GLN A 135 -3.51 17.15 11.43
N ALA A 136 -4.44 17.66 12.24
CA ALA A 136 -4.55 17.30 13.66
C ALA A 136 -4.97 15.83 13.86
N ALA A 137 -5.66 15.23 12.89
CA ALA A 137 -5.91 13.79 12.85
C ALA A 137 -4.69 12.96 12.39
N GLY A 138 -3.59 13.60 12.01
CA GLY A 138 -2.39 12.98 11.47
C GLY A 138 -2.40 12.81 9.95
N GLY A 139 -3.49 13.17 9.26
CA GLY A 139 -3.63 13.02 7.81
C GLY A 139 -3.40 11.58 7.33
N VAL A 140 -3.02 11.42 6.05
CA VAL A 140 -2.63 10.12 5.48
C VAL A 140 -1.43 9.54 6.23
N ALA A 141 -0.46 10.35 6.65
CA ALA A 141 0.73 9.88 7.38
C ALA A 141 0.37 9.17 8.71
N GLY A 142 -0.58 9.68 9.46
CA GLY A 142 -1.09 9.05 10.69
C GLY A 142 -1.84 7.76 10.41
N ALA A 143 -2.67 7.73 9.36
CA ALA A 143 -3.38 6.52 8.93
C ALA A 143 -2.40 5.39 8.49
N VAL A 144 -1.35 5.77 7.76
CA VAL A 144 -0.26 4.88 7.34
C VAL A 144 0.51 4.37 8.54
N ALA A 145 0.88 5.26 9.47
CA ALA A 145 1.60 4.89 10.69
C ALA A 145 0.82 3.88 11.54
N HIS A 146 -0.49 4.06 11.70
CA HIS A 146 -1.33 3.14 12.44
C HIS A 146 -1.42 1.76 11.78
N THR A 147 -1.60 1.73 10.46
CA THR A 147 -1.61 0.47 9.69
C THR A 147 -0.25 -0.25 9.76
N ALA A 148 0.85 0.50 9.69
CA ALA A 148 2.20 -0.02 9.80
C ALA A 148 2.49 -0.61 11.17
N GLU A 149 2.13 0.10 12.25
CA GLU A 149 2.32 -0.42 13.61
C GLU A 149 1.51 -1.70 13.83
N ARG A 150 0.23 -1.73 13.44
CA ARG A 150 -0.59 -2.95 13.55
C ARG A 150 -0.05 -4.13 12.75
N THR A 151 0.50 -3.87 11.56
CA THR A 151 1.11 -4.91 10.73
C THR A 151 2.37 -5.45 11.41
N TYR A 152 3.22 -4.57 11.91
CA TYR A 152 4.45 -4.91 12.63
C TYR A 152 4.17 -5.67 13.94
N GLU A 153 3.15 -5.27 14.70
CA GLU A 153 2.79 -5.92 15.96
C GLU A 153 2.29 -7.36 15.78
N ARG A 154 1.78 -7.72 14.60
CA ARG A 154 1.35 -9.09 14.29
C ARG A 154 2.49 -10.03 13.89
N LEU A 155 3.67 -9.49 13.61
CA LEU A 155 4.86 -10.28 13.30
C LEU A 155 5.46 -10.89 14.57
N SER A 156 6.05 -12.07 14.42
CA SER A 156 6.91 -12.69 15.43
C SER A 156 8.18 -11.87 15.68
N GLU A 157 8.89 -12.15 16.77
CA GLU A 157 10.13 -11.42 17.11
C GLU A 157 11.19 -11.51 16.01
N GLN A 158 11.39 -12.70 15.43
CA GLN A 158 12.31 -12.91 14.31
C GLN A 158 11.90 -12.12 13.05
N GLU A 159 10.61 -12.13 12.72
CA GLU A 159 10.07 -11.37 11.57
C GLU A 159 10.16 -9.86 11.77
N ARG A 160 10.03 -9.37 13.02
CA ARG A 160 10.18 -7.95 13.36
C ARG A 160 11.60 -7.44 13.10
N ASP A 161 12.62 -8.25 13.39
CA ASP A 161 14.01 -7.93 13.08
C ASP A 161 14.27 -7.93 11.57
N VAL A 162 13.67 -8.87 10.85
CA VAL A 162 13.68 -8.89 9.38
C VAL A 162 13.00 -7.65 8.82
N ALA A 163 11.83 -7.26 9.34
CA ALA A 163 11.10 -6.08 8.92
C ALA A 163 11.90 -4.80 9.07
N ARG A 164 12.58 -4.63 10.21
CA ARG A 164 13.50 -3.50 10.41
C ARG A 164 14.58 -3.45 9.31
N ARG A 165 15.24 -4.58 9.02
CA ARG A 165 16.32 -4.64 8.00
C ARG A 165 15.80 -4.36 6.58
N VAL A 166 14.67 -4.96 6.22
CA VAL A 166 14.04 -4.79 4.89
C VAL A 166 13.62 -3.33 4.68
N LEU A 167 12.89 -2.76 5.63
CA LEU A 167 12.37 -1.39 5.51
C LEU A 167 13.48 -0.34 5.49
N LEU A 168 14.53 -0.50 6.30
CA LEU A 168 15.68 0.39 6.26
C LEU A 168 16.40 0.37 4.90
N ARG A 169 16.44 -0.77 4.20
CA ARG A 169 17.04 -0.87 2.86
C ARG A 169 16.18 -0.23 1.76
N MET A 170 14.91 0.03 2.04
CA MET A 170 13.98 0.76 1.15
C MET A 170 13.94 2.27 1.43
N VAL A 171 14.82 2.75 2.30
CA VAL A 171 14.96 4.17 2.63
C VAL A 171 16.37 4.61 2.28
N ASP A 172 16.48 5.71 1.55
CA ASP A 172 17.76 6.38 1.31
C ASP A 172 17.83 7.69 2.08
N VAL A 173 19.04 8.05 2.53
CA VAL A 173 19.30 9.31 3.23
C VAL A 173 20.34 10.06 2.41
N GLY A 174 19.88 11.10 1.72
CA GLY A 174 20.71 11.97 0.91
C GLY A 174 21.80 12.69 1.73
N PRO A 175 22.83 13.22 1.06
CA PRO A 175 23.92 13.97 1.72
C PRO A 175 23.44 15.25 2.42
N ASP A 176 22.31 15.80 1.99
CA ASP A 176 21.58 16.91 2.61
C ASP A 176 20.70 16.47 3.81
N GLY A 177 20.65 15.18 4.09
CA GLY A 177 19.84 14.58 5.13
C GLY A 177 18.37 14.39 4.73
N LEU A 178 18.00 14.63 3.47
CA LEU A 178 16.66 14.33 2.99
C LEU A 178 16.46 12.82 2.91
N ILE A 179 15.35 12.36 3.50
CA ILE A 179 14.99 10.95 3.51
C ILE A 179 14.06 10.69 2.33
N THR A 180 14.44 9.77 1.46
CA THR A 180 13.69 9.40 0.26
C THR A 180 13.46 7.90 0.20
N ARG A 181 12.50 7.47 -0.63
CA ARG A 181 12.27 6.05 -0.89
C ARG A 181 13.34 5.49 -1.83
N ARG A 182 13.77 4.26 -1.56
CA ARG A 182 14.66 3.47 -2.41
C ARG A 182 13.95 2.21 -2.87
N ARG A 183 14.10 1.88 -4.15
CA ARG A 183 13.66 0.58 -4.70
C ARG A 183 14.66 -0.49 -4.29
N LEU A 184 14.17 -1.54 -3.66
CA LEU A 184 14.95 -2.71 -3.30
C LEU A 184 14.82 -3.75 -4.42
N SER A 185 15.94 -4.18 -5.00
CA SER A 185 15.92 -5.25 -6.01
C SER A 185 15.60 -6.60 -5.37
N ARG A 186 15.04 -7.54 -6.15
CA ARG A 186 14.79 -8.91 -5.67
C ARG A 186 16.08 -9.62 -5.21
N VAL A 187 17.18 -9.41 -5.95
CA VAL A 187 18.50 -9.94 -5.61
C VAL A 187 18.96 -9.46 -4.23
N GLU A 188 18.77 -8.18 -3.91
CA GLU A 188 19.09 -7.65 -2.58
C GLU A 188 18.14 -8.16 -1.50
N LEU A 189 16.86 -8.35 -1.81
CA LEU A 189 15.87 -8.90 -0.89
C LEU A 189 16.22 -10.34 -0.49
N ASP A 190 16.66 -11.14 -1.45
CA ASP A 190 17.02 -12.55 -1.26
C ASP A 190 18.26 -12.73 -0.36
N THR A 191 19.04 -11.67 -0.10
CA THR A 191 20.12 -11.68 0.90
C THR A 191 19.62 -11.64 2.35
N ILE A 192 18.32 -11.48 2.57
CA ILE A 192 17.70 -11.40 3.89
C ILE A 192 16.79 -12.61 4.08
N ASP A 193 17.16 -13.48 5.00
CA ASP A 193 16.34 -14.63 5.36
C ASP A 193 14.95 -14.19 5.83
N ALA A 194 13.92 -14.91 5.39
CA ALA A 194 12.50 -14.68 5.68
C ALA A 194 11.93 -13.31 5.22
N ALA A 195 12.65 -12.55 4.39
CA ALA A 195 12.13 -11.29 3.85
C ALA A 195 10.84 -11.41 3.01
N PRO A 196 10.60 -12.49 2.23
CA PRO A 196 9.35 -12.64 1.48
C PRO A 196 8.09 -12.60 2.36
N VAL A 197 8.11 -13.25 3.53
CA VAL A 197 6.96 -13.27 4.46
C VAL A 197 6.63 -11.87 4.96
N VAL A 198 7.66 -11.11 5.32
CA VAL A 198 7.49 -9.73 5.77
C VAL A 198 7.01 -8.82 4.64
N VAL A 199 7.61 -8.93 3.45
CA VAL A 199 7.19 -8.15 2.28
C VAL A 199 5.74 -8.44 1.94
N GLU A 200 5.33 -9.72 1.97
CA GLU A 200 3.95 -10.13 1.75
C GLU A 200 2.99 -9.52 2.79
N ALA A 201 3.34 -9.55 4.07
CA ALA A 201 2.52 -8.94 5.13
C ALA A 201 2.34 -7.42 4.93
N PHE A 202 3.42 -6.70 4.61
CA PHE A 202 3.36 -5.26 4.34
C PHE A 202 2.69 -4.94 3.00
N ALA A 203 2.79 -5.82 2.00
CA ALA A 203 2.12 -5.68 0.71
C ALA A 203 0.61 -5.92 0.82
N ALA A 204 0.18 -6.92 1.60
CA ALA A 204 -1.22 -7.14 1.95
C ALA A 204 -1.83 -5.93 2.66
N ALA A 205 -1.04 -5.26 3.50
CA ALA A 205 -1.40 -3.99 4.15
C ALA A 205 -1.27 -2.75 3.25
N ARG A 206 -0.84 -2.91 1.98
CA ARG A 206 -0.61 -1.82 0.99
C ARG A 206 0.42 -0.78 1.44
N LEU A 207 1.35 -1.16 2.30
CA LEU A 207 2.45 -0.32 2.78
C LEU A 207 3.67 -0.44 1.87
N VAL A 208 3.81 -1.60 1.22
CA VAL A 208 4.84 -1.94 0.26
C VAL A 208 4.19 -2.40 -1.04
N SER A 209 4.78 -2.02 -2.17
CA SER A 209 4.42 -2.55 -3.49
C SER A 209 5.53 -3.45 -4.00
N THR A 210 5.13 -4.55 -4.62
CA THR A 210 6.03 -5.49 -5.29
C THR A 210 5.75 -5.46 -6.77
N ASP A 211 6.78 -5.16 -7.54
CA ASP A 211 6.83 -5.36 -9.00
C ASP A 211 7.63 -6.63 -9.31
N ARG A 212 7.77 -7.00 -10.59
CA ARG A 212 8.51 -8.19 -11.04
C ARG A 212 9.91 -8.28 -10.42
N ASP A 213 10.64 -7.17 -10.41
CA ASP A 213 12.06 -7.14 -10.04
C ASP A 213 12.36 -6.28 -8.81
N THR A 214 11.39 -5.50 -8.33
CA THR A 214 11.61 -4.52 -7.26
C THR A 214 10.53 -4.52 -6.19
N VAL A 215 10.92 -4.11 -5.00
CA VAL A 215 10.04 -3.89 -3.86
C VAL A 215 10.28 -2.48 -3.33
N GLU A 216 9.21 -1.71 -3.12
CA GLU A 216 9.33 -0.34 -2.63
C GLU A 216 8.21 0.05 -1.67
N ILE A 217 8.48 1.02 -0.80
CA ILE A 217 7.45 1.65 0.04
C ILE A 217 6.49 2.42 -0.86
N VAL A 218 5.19 2.20 -0.67
CA VAL A 218 4.14 2.81 -1.49
C VAL A 218 4.03 4.31 -1.26
N HIS A 219 4.13 4.74 0.00
CA HIS A 219 3.93 6.14 0.41
C HIS A 219 5.12 6.64 1.24
N GLU A 220 5.71 7.79 0.89
CA GLU A 220 6.67 8.47 1.77
C GLU A 220 6.07 8.84 3.13
N ALA A 221 4.74 8.92 3.20
CA ALA A 221 3.97 9.08 4.42
C ALA A 221 4.28 7.99 5.46
N LEU A 222 4.71 6.79 5.04
CA LEU A 222 5.19 5.74 5.96
C LEU A 222 6.47 6.17 6.67
N ILE A 223 7.43 6.69 5.92
CA ILE A 223 8.74 7.12 6.44
C ILE A 223 8.58 8.33 7.37
N ARG A 224 7.72 9.29 7.00
CA ARG A 224 7.50 10.52 7.77
C ARG A 224 6.55 10.30 8.96
N GLY A 225 5.53 9.48 8.79
CA GLY A 225 4.43 9.32 9.74
C GLY A 225 4.68 8.27 10.81
N TRP A 226 5.42 7.19 10.50
CA TRP A 226 5.58 6.07 11.43
C TRP A 226 6.75 6.30 12.41
N PRO A 227 6.49 6.50 13.71
CA PRO A 227 7.55 6.87 14.66
C PRO A 227 8.67 5.83 14.77
N ARG A 228 8.33 4.55 14.65
CA ARG A 228 9.27 3.42 14.75
C ARG A 228 10.25 3.38 13.58
N LEU A 229 9.77 3.53 12.34
CA LEU A 229 10.66 3.59 11.18
C LEU A 229 11.57 4.82 11.24
N ARG A 230 11.04 5.96 11.70
CA ARG A 230 11.87 7.17 11.91
C ARG A 230 12.98 6.92 12.93
N SER A 231 12.68 6.28 14.06
CA SER A 231 13.71 6.00 15.07
C SER A 231 14.80 5.08 14.51
N TRP A 232 14.41 4.05 13.75
CA TRP A 232 15.38 3.17 13.09
C TRP A 232 16.28 3.92 12.11
N VAL A 233 15.72 4.81 11.29
CA VAL A 233 16.50 5.61 10.34
C VAL A 233 17.49 6.50 11.10
N GLU A 234 17.05 7.17 12.17
CA GLU A 234 17.90 8.05 12.97
C GLU A 234 19.02 7.28 13.72
N GLU A 235 18.71 6.09 14.22
CA GLU A 235 19.71 5.17 14.83
C GLU A 235 20.75 4.73 13.79
N SER A 236 20.33 4.36 12.57
CA SER A 236 21.23 3.98 11.49
C SER A 236 22.13 5.14 11.03
N ARG A 237 21.64 6.38 11.07
CA ARG A 237 22.47 7.59 10.82
C ARG A 237 23.57 7.76 11.86
N THR A 238 23.27 7.43 13.12
CA THR A 238 24.21 7.59 14.24
C THR A 238 25.31 6.52 14.21
N GLY A 239 24.96 5.29 13.83
CA GLY A 239 25.94 4.19 13.63
C GLY A 239 26.98 4.49 12.55
N LEU A 240 26.58 5.16 11.46
CA LEU A 240 27.49 5.54 10.36
C LEU A 240 28.38 6.75 10.69
N ARG A 241 27.94 7.65 11.58
CA ARG A 241 28.74 8.81 12.01
C ARG A 241 29.85 8.41 12.99
N LEU A 242 29.62 7.41 13.84
CA LEU A 242 30.62 6.93 14.81
C LEU A 242 31.80 6.18 14.16
N HIS A 243 31.64 5.66 12.94
CA HIS A 243 32.74 5.04 12.18
C HIS A 243 33.57 6.03 11.34
N ARG A 244 33.26 7.34 11.38
CA ARG A 244 33.93 8.37 10.59
C ARG A 244 34.74 9.37 11.43
N GLN A 245 35.21 8.98 12.61
CA GLN A 245 36.30 9.72 13.27
C GLN A 245 37.65 9.30 12.63
N PRO A 246 38.40 10.24 12.04
CA PRO A 246 39.59 9.93 11.27
C PRO A 246 40.72 9.43 12.17
N GLN A 247 41.38 8.35 11.73
CA GLN A 247 42.73 8.00 12.13
C GLN A 247 43.67 9.13 11.69
N HIS A 248 43.78 10.18 12.50
CA HIS A 248 44.84 11.18 12.35
C HIS A 248 46.13 10.56 12.89
N GLN A 249 46.89 9.96 11.98
CA GLN A 249 48.24 9.49 12.24
C GLN A 249 49.18 10.71 12.22
N PRO A 250 49.87 11.07 13.33
CA PRO A 250 50.87 12.12 13.28
C PRO A 250 52.11 11.58 12.55
N ALA A 251 52.39 12.14 11.38
CA ALA A 251 53.68 11.98 10.73
C ALA A 251 54.74 12.72 11.58
N HIS A 252 55.44 11.95 12.42
CA HIS A 252 56.65 12.42 13.06
C HIS A 252 57.71 12.68 11.99
N LEU A 253 58.09 13.95 11.90
CA LEU A 253 59.40 14.42 11.44
C LEU A 253 60.52 13.64 12.14
N LEU A 254 61.58 13.34 11.39
CA LEU A 254 63.02 13.29 11.72
C LEU A 254 63.68 12.33 10.69
N SER A 255 64.80 12.59 10.04
CA SER A 255 65.65 13.74 9.73
C SER A 255 66.89 13.12 9.05
N ASN A 256 67.54 13.86 8.15
CA ASN A 256 68.93 13.71 7.68
C ASN A 256 69.38 12.37 7.08
#